data_AF-A0A3D4B8Z9-F1
#
_entry.id   AF-A0A3D4B8Z9-F1
#
_cell.length_a   1.000
_cell.length_b   1.000
_cell.length_c   1.000
_cell.angle_alpha   90.00
_cell.angle_beta   90.00
_cell.angle_gamma   90.00
#
_symmetry.space_group_name_H-M   'P 1'
#
loop_
_entity.id
_entity.type
_entity.pdbx_description
1 polymer ?
#
loop_
_entity_poly.entity_id
_entity_poly.type
_entity_poly.pdbx_seq_one_letter_code
_entity_poly.pdbx_strand_id
1 'polypeptide(L)'
;MLRNYLVTAFRNIRRHKAYSAINISGLMIGLACSFFIVLWVQDEMRYDTSLDEIDQVYRVMRHANLGGTVGTSSSMTKPLGDVLDEAYPEITRTVLMSWEINMVLTHENQAFRSEGRFFGSDFFTVFKL
;
A
#
# COMPACT_ATOMS: atom_id res chain seq x y z
N MET A 1 42.69 -21.37 -1.01
CA MET A 1 42.21 -22.60 -0.32
C MET A 1 40.71 -22.84 -0.50
N LEU A 2 39.84 -21.81 -0.47
CA LEU A 2 38.39 -21.93 -0.67
C LEU A 2 37.98 -22.71 -1.94
N ARG A 3 38.73 -22.52 -3.05
CA ARG A 3 38.52 -23.24 -4.32
C ARG A 3 38.58 -24.76 -4.18
N ASN A 4 39.49 -25.30 -3.37
CA ASN A 4 39.60 -26.74 -3.16
C ASN A 4 38.45 -27.30 -2.31
N TYR A 5 37.96 -26.53 -1.34
CA TYR A 5 36.78 -26.91 -0.56
C TYR A 5 35.51 -26.93 -1.42
N LEU A 6 35.31 -25.90 -2.26
CA LEU A 6 34.16 -25.83 -3.19
C LEU A 6 34.18 -26.97 -4.21
N VAL A 7 35.35 -27.28 -4.80
CA VAL A 7 35.51 -28.39 -5.75
C VAL A 7 35.22 -29.74 -5.08
N THR A 8 35.72 -29.95 -3.87
CA THR A 8 35.47 -31.18 -3.10
C THR A 8 33.99 -31.34 -2.76
N ALA A 9 33.34 -30.27 -2.29
CA ALA A 9 31.91 -30.27 -1.98
C ALA A 9 31.05 -30.59 -3.21
N PHE A 10 31.32 -29.95 -4.35
CA PHE A 10 30.58 -30.20 -5.59
C PHE A 10 30.75 -31.64 -6.10
N ARG A 11 31.97 -32.20 -5.98
CA ARG A 11 32.23 -33.61 -6.35
C ARG A 11 31.48 -34.58 -5.44
N ASN A 12 31.35 -34.24 -4.16
CA ASN A 12 30.58 -35.03 -3.19
C ASN A 12 29.08 -35.01 -3.50
N ILE A 13 28.53 -33.82 -3.81
CA ILE A 13 27.12 -33.65 -4.20
C ILE A 13 26.79 -34.44 -5.47
N ARG A 14 27.67 -34.42 -6.50
CA ARG A 14 27.47 -35.21 -7.73
C ARG A 14 27.56 -36.72 -7.50
N ARG A 15 28.33 -37.18 -6.50
CA ARG A 15 28.48 -38.61 -6.17
C ARG A 15 27.27 -39.14 -5.40
N HIS A 16 26.69 -38.34 -4.51
CA HIS A 16 25.54 -38.71 -3.67
C HIS A 16 24.28 -37.92 -4.03
N LYS A 17 23.82 -38.03 -5.28
CA LYS A 17 22.75 -37.18 -5.85
C LYS A 17 21.43 -37.25 -5.10
N ALA A 18 20.93 -38.46 -4.79
CA ALA A 18 19.63 -38.62 -4.12
C ALA A 18 19.65 -38.05 -2.68
N TYR A 19 20.68 -38.39 -1.90
CA TYR A 19 20.86 -37.89 -0.54
C TYR A 19 21.05 -36.37 -0.50
N SER A 20 21.84 -35.83 -1.42
CA SER A 20 22.06 -34.38 -1.52
C SER A 20 20.78 -33.67 -1.96
N ALA A 21 20.01 -34.24 -2.89
CA ALA A 21 18.76 -33.66 -3.36
C ALA A 21 17.75 -33.51 -2.22
N ILE A 22 17.54 -34.55 -1.39
CA ILE A 22 16.60 -34.52 -0.26
C ILE A 22 17.01 -33.47 0.79
N ASN A 23 18.29 -33.43 1.16
CA ASN A 23 18.76 -32.46 2.17
C ASN A 23 18.71 -31.02 1.67
N ILE A 24 19.13 -30.78 0.43
CA ILE A 24 19.14 -29.44 -0.15
C ILE A 24 17.70 -28.95 -0.38
N SER A 25 16.81 -29.81 -0.88
CA SER A 25 15.41 -29.41 -1.12
C SER A 25 14.67 -29.12 0.18
N GLY A 26 14.84 -29.96 1.22
CA GLY A 26 14.23 -29.72 2.53
C GLY A 26 14.69 -28.40 3.15
N LEU A 27 15.99 -28.13 3.10
CA LEU A 27 16.55 -26.85 3.57
C LEU A 27 16.02 -25.67 2.75
N MET A 28 15.99 -25.79 1.42
CA MET A 28 15.53 -24.74 0.52
C MET A 28 14.06 -24.40 0.74
N ILE A 29 13.20 -25.42 0.91
CA ILE A 29 11.77 -25.22 1.18
C ILE A 29 11.59 -24.51 2.53
N GLY A 30 12.29 -24.93 3.58
CA GLY A 30 12.22 -24.26 4.89
C GLY A 30 12.63 -22.78 4.82
N LEU A 31 13.72 -22.48 4.12
CA LEU A 31 14.17 -21.10 3.89
C LEU A 31 13.15 -20.30 3.08
N ALA A 32 12.64 -20.87 1.99
CA ALA A 32 11.65 -20.22 1.13
C ALA A 32 10.37 -19.88 1.90
N CYS A 33 9.84 -20.81 2.70
CA CYS A 33 8.69 -20.56 3.57
C CYS A 33 8.97 -19.41 4.56
N SER A 34 10.15 -19.40 5.20
CA SER A 34 10.49 -18.31 6.13
C SER A 34 10.58 -16.95 5.42
N PHE A 35 11.16 -16.90 4.22
CA PHE A 35 11.26 -15.67 3.45
C PHE A 35 9.89 -15.16 3.00
N PHE A 36 8.98 -16.03 2.58
CA PHE A 36 7.62 -15.61 2.25
C PHE A 36 6.90 -15.00 3.46
N ILE A 37 7.05 -15.59 4.65
CA ILE A 37 6.46 -15.03 5.87
C ILE A 37 7.07 -13.65 6.17
N VAL A 38 8.40 -13.53 6.12
CA VAL A 38 9.08 -12.24 6.39
C VAL A 38 8.68 -11.17 5.39
N LEU A 39 8.64 -11.50 4.10
CA LEU A 39 8.21 -10.58 3.05
C LEU A 39 6.77 -10.14 3.25
N TRP A 40 5.88 -11.08 3.60
CA TRP A 40 4.48 -10.77 3.88
C TRP A 40 4.32 -9.85 5.10
N VAL A 41 5.02 -10.13 6.20
CA VAL A 41 5.00 -9.25 7.38
C VAL A 41 5.56 -7.86 7.05
N GLN A 42 6.64 -7.80 6.27
CA GLN A 42 7.25 -6.54 5.85
C GLN A 42 6.33 -5.72 4.95
N ASP A 43 5.57 -6.38 4.08
CA ASP A 43 4.57 -5.76 3.22
C ASP A 43 3.42 -5.18 4.06
N GLU A 44 2.87 -5.98 4.98
CA GLU A 44 1.77 -5.57 5.86
C GLU A 44 2.17 -4.37 6.74
N MET A 45 3.40 -4.38 7.28
CA MET A 45 3.91 -3.25 8.09
C MET A 45 4.12 -1.96 7.28
N ARG A 46 4.22 -2.05 5.94
CA ARG A 46 4.45 -0.89 5.06
C ARG A 46 3.17 -0.31 4.46
N TYR A 47 2.04 -1.03 4.55
CA TYR A 47 0.79 -0.68 3.88
C TYR A 47 0.33 0.75 4.18
N ASP A 48 0.47 1.20 5.43
CA ASP A 48 0.01 2.53 5.87
C ASP A 48 1.13 3.56 6.10
N THR A 49 2.41 3.22 5.89
CA THR A 49 3.53 4.13 6.21
C THR A 49 4.10 4.87 5.00
N SER A 50 3.41 4.86 3.87
CA SER A 50 3.93 5.42 2.61
C SER A 50 3.79 6.95 2.50
N LEU A 51 3.01 7.57 3.39
CA LEU A 51 2.86 9.03 3.45
C LEU A 51 3.90 9.65 4.38
N ASP A 52 4.57 10.68 3.90
CA ASP A 52 5.37 11.55 4.75
C ASP A 52 4.47 12.13 5.84
N GLU A 53 4.92 12.05 7.10
CA GLU A 53 4.17 12.53 8.25
C GLU A 53 2.79 11.87 8.43
N ILE A 54 2.66 10.57 8.11
CA ILE A 54 1.40 9.82 8.29
C ILE A 54 0.74 10.02 9.66
N ASP A 55 1.55 10.17 10.73
CA ASP A 55 1.08 10.40 12.10
C ASP A 55 0.31 11.74 12.28
N GLN A 56 0.40 12.64 11.29
CA GLN A 56 -0.28 13.93 11.23
C GLN A 56 -1.38 13.99 10.17
N VAL A 57 -1.63 12.89 9.45
CA VAL A 57 -2.65 12.82 8.40
C VAL A 57 -3.91 12.16 8.95
N TYR A 58 -5.01 12.92 9.02
CA TYR A 58 -6.27 12.45 9.59
C TYR A 58 -7.39 12.46 8.55
N ARG A 59 -8.29 11.48 8.64
CA ARG A 59 -9.52 11.42 7.84
C ARG A 59 -10.71 11.87 8.67
N VAL A 60 -11.37 12.95 8.24
CA VAL A 60 -12.60 13.41 8.90
C VAL A 60 -13.75 12.47 8.56
N MET A 61 -14.43 11.94 9.58
CA MET A 61 -15.59 11.06 9.44
C MET A 61 -16.78 11.60 10.23
N ARG A 62 -17.98 11.49 9.65
CA ARG A 62 -19.22 11.95 10.26
C ARG A 62 -19.89 10.77 10.93
N HIS A 63 -20.13 10.89 12.23
CA HIS A 63 -20.92 9.95 13.00
C HIS A 63 -22.32 10.54 13.22
N ALA A 64 -23.36 9.86 12.76
CA ALA A 64 -24.74 10.35 12.86
C ALA A 64 -25.71 9.23 13.24
N ASN A 65 -26.65 9.55 14.13
CA ASN A 65 -27.77 8.66 14.44
C ASN A 65 -28.87 8.85 13.39
N LEU A 66 -29.08 7.84 12.56
CA LEU A 66 -30.08 7.79 11.50
C LEU A 66 -31.22 6.89 11.96
N GLY A 67 -32.13 7.44 12.77
CA GLY A 67 -33.35 6.75 13.17
C GLY A 67 -33.14 5.52 14.07
N GLY A 68 -32.22 5.60 15.03
CA GLY A 68 -31.93 4.54 15.99
C GLY A 68 -30.69 3.72 15.65
N THR A 69 -30.22 3.80 14.41
CA THR A 69 -28.94 3.18 13.98
C THR A 69 -27.88 4.24 13.85
N VAL A 70 -26.76 4.03 14.52
CA VAL A 70 -25.60 4.89 14.45
C VAL A 70 -24.78 4.51 13.21
N GLY A 71 -24.63 5.44 12.27
CA GLY A 71 -23.83 5.27 11.05
C GLY A 71 -22.63 6.21 11.02
N THR A 72 -21.48 5.68 10.60
CA THR A 72 -20.28 6.48 10.31
C THR A 72 -20.09 6.58 8.80
N SER A 73 -19.95 7.80 8.27
CA SER A 73 -19.72 8.05 6.85
C SER A 73 -18.50 8.93 6.65
N SER A 74 -17.73 8.64 5.60
CA SER A 74 -16.63 9.51 5.15
C SER A 74 -17.08 10.56 4.14
N SER A 75 -18.36 10.61 3.79
CA SER A 75 -18.90 11.61 2.88
C SER A 75 -19.08 12.93 3.63
N MET A 76 -18.39 13.97 3.17
CA MET A 76 -18.44 15.32 3.75
C MET A 76 -18.96 16.32 2.73
N THR A 77 -19.53 17.41 3.26
CA THR A 77 -19.92 18.55 2.43
C THR A 77 -18.67 19.28 1.95
N LYS A 78 -18.67 19.71 0.70
CA LYS A 78 -17.54 20.43 0.09
C LYS A 78 -17.03 21.63 0.91
N PRO A 79 -17.88 22.48 1.52
CA PRO A 79 -17.39 23.63 2.30
C PRO A 79 -16.67 23.27 3.59
N LEU A 80 -16.68 22.00 4.03
CA LEU A 80 -16.03 21.60 5.27
C LEU A 80 -14.52 21.89 5.26
N GLY A 81 -13.86 21.74 4.10
CA GLY A 81 -12.43 22.02 4.00
C GLY A 81 -12.11 23.48 4.30
N ASP A 82 -12.81 24.40 3.64
CA ASP A 82 -12.63 25.85 3.83
C ASP A 82 -12.89 26.27 5.29
N VAL A 83 -13.92 25.70 5.92
CA VAL A 83 -14.27 25.99 7.32
C VAL A 83 -13.21 25.45 8.29
N LEU A 84 -12.63 24.29 8.02
CA LEU A 84 -11.57 23.73 8.86
C LEU A 84 -10.30 24.58 8.80
N ASP A 85 -9.92 25.01 7.60
CA ASP A 85 -8.76 25.88 7.39
C ASP A 85 -8.93 27.25 8.07
N GLU A 86 -10.16 27.80 8.10
CA GLU A 86 -10.45 29.09 8.76
C GLU A 86 -10.57 28.96 10.30
N ALA A 87 -11.21 27.90 10.78
CA ALA A 87 -11.54 27.76 12.20
C ALA A 87 -10.39 27.22 13.05
N TYR A 88 -9.46 26.46 12.46
CA TYR A 88 -8.39 25.74 13.18
C TYR A 88 -7.02 26.05 12.57
N PRO A 89 -6.29 27.05 13.08
CA PRO A 89 -4.96 27.43 12.60
C PRO A 89 -3.90 26.31 12.68
N GLU A 90 -4.12 25.29 13.49
CA GLU A 90 -3.26 24.11 13.61
C GLU A 90 -3.36 23.15 12.41
N ILE A 91 -4.39 23.27 11.58
CA ILE A 91 -4.54 22.46 10.37
C ILE A 91 -3.71 23.09 9.26
N THR A 92 -2.58 22.46 8.92
CA THR A 92 -1.68 22.96 7.87
C THR A 92 -2.30 22.87 6.47
N ARG A 93 -3.08 21.81 6.20
CA ARG A 93 -3.65 21.50 4.89
C ARG A 93 -4.95 20.71 5.03
N THR A 94 -5.96 21.06 4.26
CA THR A 94 -7.14 20.23 4.04
C THR A 94 -7.24 19.77 2.59
N VAL A 95 -7.46 18.46 2.39
CA VAL A 95 -7.64 17.87 1.06
C VAL A 95 -9.01 17.20 0.98
N LEU A 96 -9.78 17.58 -0.03
CA LEU A 96 -11.05 16.95 -0.38
C LEU A 96 -10.85 16.06 -1.60
N MET A 97 -11.44 14.86 -1.57
CA MET A 97 -11.41 13.90 -2.66
C MET A 97 -12.80 13.33 -2.90
N SER A 98 -13.19 13.17 -4.16
CA SER A 98 -14.42 12.51 -4.54
C SER A 98 -14.29 10.98 -4.38
N TRP A 99 -15.44 10.32 -4.41
CA TRP A 99 -15.47 8.89 -4.72
C TRP A 99 -14.91 8.63 -6.11
N GLU A 100 -14.53 7.37 -6.35
CA GLU A 100 -14.20 6.91 -7.68
C GLU A 100 -15.42 7.02 -8.58
N ILE A 101 -15.22 7.67 -9.72
CA ILE A 101 -16.25 7.92 -10.71
C ILE A 101 -15.83 7.32 -12.04
N ASN A 102 -16.80 6.69 -12.70
CA ASN A 102 -16.67 6.27 -14.07
C ASN A 102 -16.88 7.49 -14.98
N MET A 103 -15.85 7.84 -15.75
CA MET A 103 -15.83 9.02 -16.61
C MET A 103 -15.53 8.63 -18.06
N VAL A 104 -16.16 9.34 -18.99
CA VAL A 104 -15.86 9.20 -20.41
C VAL A 104 -14.82 10.24 -20.77
N LEU A 105 -13.67 9.78 -21.24
CA LEU A 105 -12.59 10.61 -21.74
C LEU A 105 -12.61 10.56 -23.27
N THR A 106 -12.57 11.73 -23.89
CA THR A 106 -12.50 11.85 -25.34
C THR A 106 -11.19 12.52 -25.70
N HIS A 107 -10.37 11.84 -26.48
CA HIS A 107 -9.17 12.40 -27.09
C HIS A 107 -9.28 12.27 -28.60
N GLU A 108 -9.15 13.40 -29.31
CA GLU A 108 -9.41 13.52 -30.75
C GLU A 108 -10.83 13.05 -31.12
N ASN A 109 -10.98 11.81 -31.58
CA ASN A 109 -12.25 11.22 -32.01
C ASN A 109 -12.51 9.82 -31.39
N GLN A 110 -11.75 9.47 -30.35
CA GLN A 110 -11.90 8.22 -29.62
C GLN A 110 -12.38 8.51 -28.20
N ALA A 111 -13.51 7.91 -27.85
CA ALA A 111 -14.06 7.95 -26.50
C ALA A 111 -13.73 6.63 -25.79
N PHE A 112 -13.19 6.72 -24.58
CA PHE A 112 -12.95 5.57 -23.71
C PHE A 112 -13.48 5.85 -22.31
N ARG A 113 -13.92 4.80 -21.62
CA ARG A 113 -14.31 4.88 -20.21
C ARG A 113 -13.09 4.65 -19.35
N SER A 114 -12.92 5.50 -18.36
CA SER A 114 -11.85 5.42 -17.38
C SER A 114 -12.42 5.72 -16.00
N GLU A 115 -11.81 5.16 -14.98
CA GLU A 115 -12.16 5.41 -13.59
C GLU A 115 -11.17 6.43 -13.01
N GLY A 116 -11.70 7.40 -12.27
CA GLY A 116 -10.89 8.48 -11.72
C GLY A 116 -11.53 9.12 -10.50
N ARG A 117 -10.80 10.05 -9.88
CA ARG A 117 -11.27 10.83 -8.73
C ARG A 117 -10.96 12.30 -8.99
N PHE A 118 -11.84 13.18 -8.51
CA PHE A 118 -11.53 14.58 -8.35
C PHE A 118 -10.90 14.81 -6.98
N PHE A 119 -9.92 15.68 -6.90
CA PHE A 119 -9.29 16.07 -5.65
C PHE A 119 -8.91 17.56 -5.68
N GLY A 120 -8.77 18.16 -4.50
CA GLY A 120 -8.31 19.54 -4.36
C GLY A 120 -6.85 19.73 -4.83
N SER A 121 -6.46 20.97 -5.11
CA SER A 121 -5.12 21.32 -5.58
C SER A 121 -3.99 20.81 -4.67
N ASP A 122 -4.26 20.78 -3.37
CA ASP A 122 -3.26 20.46 -2.35
C ASP A 122 -3.02 18.95 -2.18
N PHE A 123 -3.74 18.11 -2.95
CA PHE A 123 -3.62 16.65 -2.90
C PHE A 123 -2.16 16.19 -3.04
N PHE A 124 -1.43 16.66 -4.05
CA PHE A 124 -0.04 16.24 -4.27
C PHE A 124 0.96 16.81 -3.26
N THR A 125 0.53 17.74 -2.41
CA THR A 125 1.36 18.22 -1.29
C THR A 125 1.34 17.21 -0.13
N VAL A 126 0.19 16.56 0.08
CA VAL A 126 -0.01 15.55 1.13
C VAL A 126 0.33 14.15 0.64
N PHE A 127 -0.13 13.79 -0.57
CA PHE A 127 0.06 12.48 -1.19
C PHE A 127 1.15 12.58 -2.26
N LYS A 128 2.39 12.25 -1.89
CA LYS A 128 3.50 12.11 -2.84
C LYS A 128 3.35 10.78 -3.58
N LEU A 129 2.94 10.85 -4.84
CA LEU A 129 2.79 9.72 -5.76
C LEU A 129 4.10 9.39 -6.49
#